data_AF-A0A0K9P7S5-F1
#
_entry.id   AF-A0A0K9P7S5-F1
#
_cell.length_a   1.000
_cell.length_b   1.000
_cell.length_c   1.000
_cell.angle_alpha   90.00
_cell.angle_beta   90.00
_cell.angle_gamma   90.00
#
_symmetry.space_group_name_H-M   'P 1'
#
loop_
_entity.id
_entity.type
_entity.pdbx_description
1 polymer ?
#
loop_
_entity_poly.entity_id
_entity_poly.type
_entity_poly.pdbx_seq_one_letter_code
_entity_poly.pdbx_strand_id
1 'polypeptide(L)'
;MDSGVSEVKGASPQDMTPEIEEQGQDFEQPSHTEKPKIGMMFNSIVEAEYMYYKYAGEKGFSVRKGSTRHSKQGLRKKTYVCLKEGS
;
A
#
# COMPACT_ATOMS: atom_id res chain seq x y z
N MET A 1 63.27 2.87 30.81
CA MET A 1 64.36 3.41 29.96
C MET A 1 64.17 2.75 28.61
N ASP A 2 63.21 3.28 27.88
CA ASP A 2 63.43 4.17 26.72
C ASP A 2 63.56 3.30 25.45
N SER A 3 62.45 3.12 24.73
CA SER A 3 62.00 3.91 23.58
C SER A 3 62.61 3.40 22.27
N GLY A 4 61.76 3.27 21.25
CA GLY A 4 62.17 2.91 19.90
C GLY A 4 60.98 2.64 18.99
N VAL A 5 60.24 3.69 18.62
CA VAL A 5 59.24 3.67 17.55
C VAL A 5 59.93 3.83 16.19
N SER A 6 59.41 3.21 15.13
CA SER A 6 59.53 3.68 13.72
C SER A 6 58.53 2.93 12.81
N GLU A 7 57.32 3.48 12.68
CA GLU A 7 56.68 4.04 11.46
C GLU A 7 57.13 3.51 10.07
N VAL A 8 56.34 3.26 9.00
CA VAL A 8 54.96 3.51 8.52
C VAL A 8 54.69 2.57 7.32
N LYS A 9 53.41 2.23 7.06
CA LYS A 9 52.65 2.41 5.78
C LYS A 9 51.65 1.27 5.55
N GLY A 10 50.36 1.63 5.44
CA GLY A 10 49.31 0.69 5.03
C GLY A 10 47.98 1.39 4.74
N ALA A 11 47.86 1.88 3.52
CA ALA A 11 46.65 2.17 2.73
C ALA A 11 45.34 2.61 3.43
N SER A 12 45.01 3.90 3.21
CA SER A 12 43.71 4.50 2.90
C SER A 12 42.42 3.71 3.24
N PRO A 13 41.62 4.17 4.22
CA PRO A 13 40.19 3.83 4.29
C PRO A 13 39.48 4.69 3.23
N GLN A 14 39.00 4.05 2.17
CA GLN A 14 37.99 4.66 1.30
C GLN A 14 36.85 3.64 1.25
N ASP A 15 35.77 4.04 1.88
CA ASP A 15 34.49 3.37 2.01
C ASP A 15 34.05 2.69 0.70
N MET A 16 34.12 1.36 0.65
CA MET A 16 33.23 0.58 -0.20
C MET A 16 31.87 0.54 0.51
N THR A 17 31.14 1.64 0.39
CA THR A 17 29.69 1.61 0.57
C THR A 17 29.14 0.57 -0.40
N PRO A 18 28.41 -0.46 0.04
CA PRO A 18 27.60 -1.24 -0.89
C PRO A 18 26.61 -0.27 -1.51
N GLU A 19 26.72 -0.08 -2.82
CA GLU A 19 25.75 0.62 -3.65
C GLU A 19 24.39 0.00 -3.34
N ILE A 20 23.56 0.74 -2.62
CA ILE A 20 22.14 0.42 -2.53
C ILE A 20 21.64 0.71 -3.94
N GLU A 21 21.56 -0.33 -4.77
CA GLU A 21 20.71 -0.32 -5.95
C GLU A 21 19.28 -0.11 -5.45
N GLU A 22 18.91 1.16 -5.30
CA GLU A 22 17.53 1.58 -5.21
C GLU A 22 16.94 1.33 -6.59
N GLN A 23 16.60 0.06 -6.84
CA GLN A 23 15.74 -0.34 -7.94
C GLN A 23 14.37 0.29 -7.62
N GLY A 24 14.24 1.56 -7.99
CA GLY A 24 12.99 2.28 -8.05
C GLY A 24 12.10 1.50 -9.00
N GLN A 25 11.27 0.64 -8.42
CA GLN A 25 10.23 -0.05 -9.15
C GLN A 25 9.30 1.03 -9.66
N ASP A 26 9.38 1.21 -10.98
CA ASP A 26 8.58 2.00 -11.87
C ASP A 26 7.25 2.44 -11.25
N PHE A 27 7.09 3.75 -11.17
CA PHE A 27 5.84 4.43 -10.87
C PHE A 27 4.80 4.04 -11.92
N GLU A 28 4.06 2.96 -11.68
CA GLU A 28 2.84 2.69 -12.43
C GLU A 28 1.76 3.68 -11.98
N GLN A 29 1.64 4.79 -12.72
CA GLN A 29 0.39 5.52 -12.83
C GLN A 29 -0.03 5.60 -14.30
N PRO A 30 -1.32 5.43 -14.62
CA PRO A 30 -2.49 5.50 -13.74
C PRO A 30 -3.13 4.13 -13.52
N SER A 31 -3.26 3.70 -12.26
CA SER A 31 -4.30 2.74 -11.90
C SER A 31 -5.64 3.41 -12.20
N HIS A 32 -6.23 3.11 -13.34
CA HIS A 32 -7.56 3.59 -13.65
C HIS A 32 -8.53 2.77 -12.79
N THR A 33 -8.69 3.10 -11.49
CA THR A 33 -9.70 2.37 -10.72
C THR A 33 -11.07 2.69 -11.29
N GLU A 34 -11.74 1.63 -11.72
CA GLU A 34 -13.06 1.74 -12.28
C GLU A 34 -14.00 2.35 -11.25
N LYS A 35 -14.64 3.46 -11.65
CA LYS A 35 -15.70 4.05 -10.84
C LYS A 35 -16.81 3.00 -10.67
N PRO A 36 -17.29 2.74 -9.44
CA PRO A 36 -18.41 1.83 -9.21
C PRO A 36 -19.63 2.24 -10.05
N LYS A 37 -20.24 1.27 -10.73
CA LYS A 37 -21.43 1.43 -11.57
C LYS A 37 -22.53 0.47 -11.12
N ILE A 38 -23.78 0.86 -11.33
CA ILE A 38 -24.94 -0.01 -11.11
C ILE A 38 -24.84 -1.18 -12.09
N GLY A 39 -25.07 -2.40 -11.60
CA GLY A 39 -25.03 -3.62 -12.42
C GLY A 39 -23.64 -4.26 -12.56
N MET A 40 -22.60 -3.72 -11.90
CA MET A 40 -21.32 -4.43 -11.80
C MET A 40 -21.52 -5.76 -11.07
N MET A 41 -20.96 -6.82 -11.65
CA MET A 41 -21.01 -8.17 -11.12
C MET A 41 -19.63 -8.57 -10.62
N PHE A 42 -19.59 -9.32 -9.51
CA PHE A 42 -18.36 -9.83 -8.91
C PHE A 42 -18.56 -11.31 -8.63
N ASN A 43 -17.47 -12.07 -8.66
CA ASN A 43 -17.50 -13.50 -8.34
C ASN A 43 -17.52 -13.74 -6.82
N SER A 44 -17.11 -12.74 -6.03
CA SER A 44 -17.13 -12.81 -4.58
C SER A 44 -17.38 -11.46 -3.90
N ILE A 45 -17.78 -11.51 -2.64
CA ILE A 45 -17.91 -10.32 -1.78
C ILE A 45 -16.54 -9.66 -1.56
N VAL A 46 -15.48 -10.46 -1.46
CA VAL A 46 -14.11 -9.97 -1.21
C VAL A 46 -13.63 -9.14 -2.40
N GLU A 47 -13.90 -9.61 -3.62
CA GLU A 47 -13.57 -8.89 -4.86
C GLU A 47 -14.33 -7.56 -4.94
N ALA A 48 -15.64 -7.58 -4.63
CA ALA A 48 -16.46 -6.37 -4.57
C ALA A 48 -15.95 -5.37 -3.50
N GLU A 49 -15.55 -5.87 -2.32
CA GLU A 49 -14.94 -5.06 -1.25
C GLU A 49 -13.63 -4.42 -1.71
N TYR A 50 -12.74 -5.22 -2.29
CA TYR A 50 -11.43 -4.77 -2.74
C TYR A 50 -11.53 -3.68 -3.81
N MET A 51 -12.38 -3.87 -4.83
CA MET A 51 -12.62 -2.85 -5.86
C MET A 51 -13.08 -1.53 -5.24
N TYR A 52 -14.05 -1.58 -4.32
CA TYR A 52 -14.58 -0.37 -3.71
C TYR A 52 -13.57 0.33 -2.78
N TYR A 53 -12.75 -0.43 -2.05
CA TYR A 53 -11.68 0.13 -1.23
C TYR A 53 -10.58 0.78 -2.06
N LYS A 54 -10.19 0.17 -3.17
CA LYS A 54 -9.25 0.77 -4.12
C LYS A 54 -9.79 2.10 -4.66
N TYR A 55 -11.07 2.12 -5.07
CA TYR A 55 -11.73 3.34 -5.55
C TYR A 55 -11.76 4.44 -4.49
N ALA A 56 -12.11 4.09 -3.26
CA ALA A 56 -12.17 5.03 -2.15
C ALA A 56 -10.80 5.64 -1.83
N GLY A 57 -9.75 4.81 -1.81
CA GLY A 57 -8.37 5.25 -1.64
C GLY A 57 -7.95 6.25 -2.71
N GLU A 58 -8.21 5.96 -3.98
CA GLU A 58 -7.93 6.89 -5.09
C GLU A 58 -8.76 8.18 -5.03
N LYS A 59 -9.98 8.12 -4.49
CA LYS A 59 -10.83 9.29 -4.29
C LYS A 59 -10.55 10.04 -2.98
N GLY A 60 -9.60 9.60 -2.18
CA GLY A 60 -9.19 10.29 -0.95
C GLY A 60 -10.21 10.20 0.19
N PHE A 61 -10.97 9.10 0.28
CA PHE A 61 -11.83 8.85 1.44
C PHE A 61 -11.69 7.43 1.96
N SER A 62 -11.86 7.29 3.27
CA SER A 62 -11.90 5.98 3.93
C SER A 62 -13.30 5.38 3.88
N VAL A 63 -13.42 4.06 3.99
CA VAL A 63 -14.70 3.36 3.93
C VAL A 63 -14.97 2.67 5.26
N ARG A 64 -16.17 2.87 5.82
CA ARG A 64 -16.66 2.07 6.95
C ARG A 64 -17.74 1.08 6.50
N LYS A 65 -17.71 -0.11 7.10
CA LYS A 65 -18.77 -1.12 6.92
C LYS A 65 -20.04 -0.63 7.63
N GLY A 66 -21.12 -0.52 6.88
CA GLY A 66 -22.44 -0.17 7.39
C GLY A 66 -23.25 -1.41 7.73
N SER A 67 -24.54 -1.42 7.36
CA SER A 67 -25.41 -2.56 7.61
C SER A 67 -25.09 -3.76 6.72
N THR A 68 -25.23 -4.95 7.31
CA THR A 68 -25.18 -6.24 6.60
C THR A 68 -26.51 -6.95 6.84
N ARG A 69 -27.17 -7.41 5.78
CA ARG A 69 -28.45 -8.11 5.85
C ARG A 69 -28.34 -9.48 5.21
N HIS A 70 -28.68 -10.50 5.98
CA HIS A 70 -28.75 -11.89 5.53
C HIS A 70 -30.20 -12.36 5.38
N SER A 71 -30.37 -13.41 4.60
CA SER A 71 -31.58 -14.23 4.50
C SER A 71 -31.23 -15.67 4.83
N LYS A 72 -32.22 -16.56 4.81
CA LYS A 72 -32.00 -18.01 4.92
C LYS A 72 -31.05 -18.55 3.84
N GLN A 73 -30.97 -17.89 2.68
CA GLN A 73 -30.09 -18.26 1.57
C GLN A 73 -28.73 -17.54 1.58
N GLY A 74 -28.39 -16.81 2.65
CA GLY A 74 -27.11 -16.10 2.76
C GLY A 74 -27.22 -14.58 2.61
N LEU A 75 -26.10 -13.93 2.29
CA LEU A 75 -25.97 -12.47 2.22
C LEU A 75 -26.88 -11.88 1.14
N ARG A 76 -27.75 -10.94 1.52
CA ARG A 76 -28.65 -10.23 0.59
C ARG A 76 -28.18 -8.83 0.28
N LYS A 77 -27.62 -8.12 1.26
CA LYS A 77 -27.16 -6.75 1.10
C LYS A 77 -26.04 -6.44 2.07
N LYS A 78 -25.02 -5.74 1.58
CA LYS A 78 -23.95 -5.17 2.38
C LYS A 78 -23.77 -3.72 1.99
N THR A 79 -23.79 -2.83 2.97
CA THR A 79 -23.70 -1.39 2.75
C THR A 79 -22.32 -0.92 3.19
N TYR A 80 -21.66 -0.12 2.35
CA TYR A 80 -20.42 0.57 2.65
C TYR A 80 -20.70 2.06 2.51
N VAL A 81 -20.17 2.85 3.44
CA VAL A 81 -20.35 4.30 3.43
C VAL A 81 -18.99 4.97 3.60
N CYS A 82 -18.87 6.19 3.09
CA CYS A 82 -17.68 6.98 3.33
C CYS A 82 -17.56 7.27 4.83
N LEU A 83 -16.35 7.10 5.35
CA LEU A 83 -15.90 7.72 6.57
C LEU A 83 -15.39 9.10 6.15
N LYS A 84 -16.23 10.12 6.29
CA LYS A 84 -15.79 11.49 6.11
C LYS A 84 -14.96 11.84 7.34
N GLU A 85 -13.67 12.13 7.15
CA GLU A 85 -12.88 12.88 8.13
C GLU A 85 -13.64 14.21 8.31
N GLY A 86 -14.41 14.33 9.39
CA GLY A 86 -15.12 15.57 9.70
C GLY A 86 -14.10 16.58 10.19
N SER A 87 -13.91 17.66 9.41
CA SER A 87 -13.43 18.95 9.91
C SER A 87 -14.61 19.90 9.96
#